data_AF-A0A7Y9XJU9-F1
#
_entry.id   AF-A0A7Y9XJU9-F1
#
_cell.length_a   1.000
_cell.length_b   1.000
_cell.length_c   1.000
_cell.angle_alpha   90.00
_cell.angle_beta   90.00
_cell.angle_gamma   90.00
#
_symmetry.space_group_name_H-M   'P 1'
#
loop_
_entity.id
_entity.type
_entity.pdbx_description
1 polymer ?
#
loop_
_entity_poly.entity_id
_entity_poly.type
_entity_poly.pdbx_seq_one_letter_code
_entity_poly.pdbx_strand_id
1 'polypeptide(L)' 'MSSVSALLQGHRLTLTDLGRAMPSAAYARHSIKRVDRLLGNAHLQNERLLF' A
#
# COMPACT_ATOMS: atom_id res chain seq x y z
N MET A 1 -7.46 -6.60 2.37
CA MET A 1 -6.08 -7.12 2.33
C MET A 1 -5.11 -6.00 2.67
N SER A 2 -4.07 -6.26 3.47
CA SER A 2 -3.07 -5.24 3.86
C SER A 2 -1.97 -5.12 2.81
N SER A 3 -1.21 -4.02 2.83
CA SER A 3 -0.05 -3.82 1.94
C SER A 3 1.04 -4.88 2.15
N VAL A 4 1.16 -5.41 3.38
CA VAL A 4 2.10 -6.50 3.70
C VAL A 4 1.67 -7.80 3.01
N SER A 5 0.38 -8.15 3.05
CA SER A 5 -0.11 -9.32 2.30
C SER A 5 0.08 -9.15 0.79
N ALA A 6 -0.07 -7.93 0.26
CA ALA A 6 0.16 -7.64 -1.15
C ALA A 6 1.65 -7.81 -1.54
N LEU A 7 2.57 -7.42 -0.65
CA LEU A 7 4.00 -7.68 -0.81
C LEU A 7 4.31 -9.17 -0.83
N LEU A 8 3.77 -9.92 0.14
CA LEU A 8 4.01 -11.36 0.26
C LEU A 8 3.48 -12.14 -0.96
N GLN A 9 2.42 -11.67 -1.60
CA GLN A 9 1.91 -12.29 -2.83
C GLN A 9 2.67 -11.83 -4.08
N GLY A 10 2.91 -10.52 -4.21
CA GLY A 10 3.55 -9.94 -5.39
C GLY A 10 5.07 -10.12 -5.45
N HIS A 11 5.72 -10.46 -4.32
CA HIS A 11 7.17 -10.59 -4.16
C HIS A 11 8.00 -9.36 -4.60
N ARG A 12 7.34 -8.23 -4.85
CA ARG A 12 7.95 -6.99 -5.34
C ARG A 12 7.49 -5.82 -4.47
N LEU A 13 8.46 -5.12 -3.91
CA LEU A 13 8.26 -3.94 -3.07
C LEU A 13 8.23 -2.66 -3.92
N THR A 14 7.36 -2.61 -4.93
CA THR A 14 7.12 -1.36 -5.67
C THR A 14 5.70 -0.89 -5.41
N LEU A 15 5.49 0.43 -5.35
CA LEU A 15 4.18 1.03 -5.10
C LEU A 15 3.12 0.57 -6.11
N THR A 16 3.52 0.41 -7.37
CA THR A 16 2.64 -0.08 -8.45
C THR A 16 2.29 -1.56 -8.27
N ASP A 17 3.28 -2.40 -7.96
CA ASP A 17 3.05 -3.85 -7.79
C ASP A 17 2.23 -4.13 -6.53
N LEU A 18 2.48 -3.41 -5.44
CA LEU A 18 1.67 -3.48 -4.22
C LEU A 18 0.22 -3.10 -4.52
N GLY A 19 0.00 -1.99 -5.22
CA GLY A 19 -1.34 -1.55 -5.60
C GLY A 19 -2.07 -2.55 -6.50
N ARG A 20 -1.35 -3.22 -7.42
CA ARG A 20 -1.94 -4.26 -8.30
C ARG A 20 -2.23 -5.57 -7.58
N ALA A 21 -1.41 -5.96 -6.61
CA ALA A 21 -1.60 -7.16 -5.80
C ALA A 21 -2.70 -6.99 -4.73
N MET A 22 -3.19 -5.77 -4.49
CA MET A 22 -4.32 -5.54 -3.58
C MET A 22 -5.67 -5.89 -4.24
N PRO A 23 -6.42 -6.88 -3.74
CA PRO A 23 -7.78 -7.14 -4.20
C PRO A 23 -8.67 -5.94 -3.89
N SER A 24 -9.25 -5.37 -4.94
CA SER A 24 -10.15 -4.23 -4.88
C SER A 24 -11.20 -4.39 -5.97
N ALA A 25 -12.45 -4.06 -5.66
CA ALA A 25 -13.51 -3.99 -6.67
C ALA A 25 -13.38 -2.76 -7.58
N ALA A 26 -12.50 -1.81 -7.23
CA ALA A 26 -12.21 -0.62 -8.02
C ALA A 26 -11.00 -0.85 -8.94
N TYR A 27 -10.83 0.01 -9.96
CA TYR A 27 -9.68 -0.05 -10.87
C TYR A 27 -8.34 -0.07 -10.10
N ALA A 28 -7.36 -0.83 -10.61
CA ALA A 28 -6.03 -0.94 -10.02
C ALA A 28 -5.37 0.42 -9.73
N ARG A 29 -5.69 1.47 -10.52
CA ARG A 29 -5.24 2.84 -10.27
C ARG A 29 -5.65 3.38 -8.89
N HIS A 30 -6.85 3.04 -8.41
CA HIS A 30 -7.32 3.44 -7.09
C HIS A 30 -6.56 2.72 -5.99
N SER A 31 -6.26 1.43 -6.17
CA SER A 31 -5.44 0.66 -5.22
C SER A 31 -4.00 1.20 -5.14
N ILE A 32 -3.40 1.55 -6.29
CA ILE A 32 -2.08 2.19 -6.34
C ILE A 32 -2.11 3.53 -5.60
N LYS A 33 -3.10 4.39 -5.87
CA LYS A 33 -3.27 5.66 -5.13
C LYS A 33 -3.52 5.46 -3.63
N ARG A 34 -4.09 4.33 -3.23
CA ARG A 34 -4.32 4.01 -1.82
C ARG A 34 -3.01 3.65 -1.11
N VAL A 35 -2.14 2.86 -1.76
CA VAL A 35 -0.79 2.56 -1.25
C VAL A 35 0.06 3.83 -1.21
N ASP A 36 0.00 4.65 -2.26
CA ASP A 36 0.67 5.96 -2.33
C ASP A 36 0.29 6.87 -1.15
N ARG A 37 -1.02 7.07 -0.93
CA ARG A 37 -1.51 7.87 0.20
C ARG A 37 -1.15 7.28 1.56
N LEU A 38 -1.07 5.97 1.68
CA LEU A 38 -0.64 5.32 2.92
C LEU A 38 0.84 5.62 3.21
N LEU A 39 1.71 5.49 2.21
CA LEU A 39 3.15 5.77 2.35
C LEU A 39 3.43 7.27 2.53
N GLY A 40 2.61 8.13 1.93
CA GLY A 40 2.68 9.59 2.08
C GLY A 40 1.95 10.13 3.32
N ASN A 41 1.36 9.29 4.17
CA ASN A 41 0.61 9.76 5.33
C ASN A 41 1.56 10.20 6.46
N ALA A 42 1.83 11.51 6.52
CA ALA A 42 2.70 12.11 7.52
C ALA A 42 2.23 11.87 8.97
N HIS A 43 0.92 11.76 9.21
CA HIS A 43 0.39 11.45 10.54
C HIS A 43 0.83 10.06 11.01
N LEU A 44 0.62 9.04 10.17
CA LEU A 44 1.08 7.68 10.44
C LEU A 44 2.60 7.58 10.53
N GLN A 45 3.32 8.37 9.73
CA GLN A 45 4.78 8.42 9.78
C GLN A 45 5.30 8.95 11.13
N ASN A 46 4.63 9.97 11.68
CA ASN A 46 4.94 10.51 13.00
C ASN A 46 4.56 9.54 14.12
N GLU A 47 3.44 8.83 13.99
CA GLU A 47 3.05 7.77 14.93
C GLU A 47 4.07 6.63 14.97
N ARG A 48 4.75 6.34 13.86
CA ARG A 48 5.77 5.28 13.81
C ARG A 48 6.96 5.54 14.75
N LEU A 49 7.26 6.79 15.07
CA LEU A 49 8.35 7.14 16.00
C LEU A 49 7.91 7.06 17.47
N LEU A 50 6.61 6.90 17.73
CA LEU A 50 6.05 6.75 19.08
C LEU A 50 6.03 5.30 19.57
N PHE A 51 6.40 4.33 18.72
CA PHE A 51 6.49 2.90 19.02
C PHE A 51 7.86 2.35 18.61
#